data_AF-A0A7X6SLY7-F1
#
_entry.id   AF-A0A7X6SLY7-F1
#
_cell.length_a   1.000
_cell.length_b   1.000
_cell.length_c   1.000
_cell.angle_alpha   90.00
_cell.angle_beta   90.00
_cell.angle_gamma   90.00
#
_symmetry.space_group_name_H-M   'P 1'
#
loop_
_entity.id
_entity.type
_entity.pdbx_description
1 polymer ?
#
loop_
_entity_poly.entity_id
_entity_poly.type
_entity_poly.pdbx_seq_one_letter_code
_entity_poly.pdbx_strand_id
1 'polypeptide(L)'
;MAMVAALLICATAAAALIHGALAGLDRGRVQGIADLVALASVRDHAAANAVARRNGVTVESIEWSDGQVTVVVRRGQTQAAASARLVPVR
;
A
#
# COMPACT_ATOMS: atom_id res chain seq x y z
N MET A 1 -23.18 36.86 -12.22
CA MET A 1 -22.04 36.07 -12.72
C MET A 1 -21.01 35.74 -11.63
N ALA A 2 -20.62 36.67 -10.75
CA ALA A 2 -19.63 36.42 -9.68
C ALA A 2 -19.96 35.23 -8.74
N MET A 3 -21.23 35.04 -8.37
CA MET A 3 -21.66 33.97 -7.48
C MET A 3 -21.46 32.56 -8.07
N VAL A 4 -21.67 32.40 -9.38
CA VAL A 4 -21.51 31.11 -10.07
C VAL A 4 -20.03 30.74 -10.18
N ALA A 5 -19.17 31.73 -10.44
CA ALA A 5 -17.72 31.52 -10.50
C ALA A 5 -17.13 31.09 -9.14
N ALA A 6 -17.57 31.73 -8.04
CA ALA A 6 -17.13 31.35 -6.70
C ALA A 6 -17.56 29.91 -6.34
N LEU A 7 -18.79 29.51 -6.70
CA LEU A 7 -19.30 28.17 -6.44
C LEU A 7 -18.49 27.09 -7.19
N LEU A 8 -18.12 27.36 -8.44
CA LEU A 8 -17.29 26.46 -9.26
C LEU A 8 -15.90 26.27 -8.68
N ILE A 9 -15.27 27.34 -8.17
CA ILE A 9 -13.95 27.28 -7.55
C ILE A 9 -14.00 26.46 -6.24
N CYS A 10 -15.05 26.63 -5.43
CA CYS A 10 -15.22 25.83 -4.21
C CYS A 10 -15.44 24.34 -4.53
N ALA A 11 -16.22 24.02 -5.56
CA ALA A 11 -16.48 22.64 -5.96
C ALA A 11 -15.21 21.92 -6.45
N THR A 12 -14.36 22.60 -7.23
CA THR A 12 -13.09 22.02 -7.71
C THR A 12 -12.09 21.84 -6.58
N ALA A 13 -11.99 22.79 -5.66
CA ALA A 13 -11.13 22.67 -4.48
C ALA A 13 -11.56 21.50 -3.57
N ALA A 14 -12.87 21.35 -3.31
CA ALA A 14 -13.40 20.22 -2.54
C ALA A 14 -13.14 18.88 -3.23
N ALA A 15 -13.34 18.80 -4.55
CA ALA A 15 -13.04 17.59 -5.31
C ALA A 15 -11.54 17.24 -5.27
N ALA A 16 -10.65 18.23 -5.37
CA ALA A 16 -9.20 18.03 -5.26
C ALA A 16 -8.79 17.51 -3.88
N LEU A 17 -9.37 18.04 -2.80
CA LEU A 17 -9.13 17.57 -1.44
C LEU A 17 -9.63 16.13 -1.23
N ILE A 18 -10.82 15.80 -1.73
CA ILE A 18 -11.38 14.43 -1.66
C ILE A 18 -10.50 13.45 -2.44
N HIS A 19 -10.07 13.80 -3.65
CA HIS A 19 -9.14 12.99 -4.43
C HIS A 19 -7.80 12.80 -3.72
N GLY A 20 -7.27 13.85 -3.09
CA GLY A 20 -6.04 13.78 -2.29
C GLY A 20 -6.19 12.84 -1.08
N ALA A 21 -7.31 12.93 -0.36
CA ALA A 21 -7.60 12.07 0.79
C ALA A 21 -7.75 10.60 0.38
N LEU A 22 -8.47 10.32 -0.71
CA LEU A 22 -8.64 8.97 -1.25
C LEU A 22 -7.30 8.38 -1.73
N ALA A 23 -6.48 9.18 -2.43
CA ALA A 23 -5.15 8.76 -2.83
C ALA A 23 -4.25 8.44 -1.63
N GLY A 24 -4.38 9.19 -0.53
CA GLY A 24 -3.69 8.91 0.73
C GLY A 24 -4.12 7.58 1.36
N LEU A 25 -5.43 7.31 1.39
CA LEU A 25 -5.98 6.06 1.91
C LEU A 25 -5.55 4.84 1.08
N ASP A 26 -5.53 4.96 -0.24
CA ASP A 26 -5.06 3.88 -1.11
C ASP A 26 -3.56 3.59 -0.89
N ARG A 27 -2.71 4.62 -0.75
CA ARG A 27 -1.30 4.42 -0.39
C ARG A 27 -1.14 3.74 0.96
N GLY A 28 -1.87 4.20 1.99
CA GLY A 28 -1.82 3.60 3.32
C GLY A 28 -2.29 2.14 3.32
N ARG A 29 -3.33 1.83 2.54
CA ARG A 29 -3.81 0.47 2.36
C ARG A 29 -2.77 -0.43 1.67
N VAL A 30 -2.16 0.04 0.58
CA VAL A 30 -1.15 -0.73 -0.14
C VAL A 30 0.09 -0.95 0.73
N GLN A 31 0.48 0.05 1.53
CA GLN A 31 1.55 -0.09 2.52
C GLN A 31 1.23 -1.15 3.58
N GLY A 32 0.03 -1.09 4.19
CA GLY A 32 -0.37 -2.08 5.19
C GLY A 32 -0.44 -3.51 4.63
N ILE A 33 -0.82 -3.66 3.35
CA ILE A 33 -0.75 -4.96 2.67
C ILE A 33 0.71 -5.40 2.47
N ALA A 34 1.60 -4.49 2.08
CA ALA A 34 3.03 -4.78 1.96
C ALA A 34 3.60 -5.29 3.28
N ASP A 35 3.26 -4.65 4.41
CA ASP A 35 3.69 -5.06 5.75
C ASP A 35 3.21 -6.47 6.10
N LEU A 36 1.94 -6.80 5.81
CA LEU A 36 1.39 -8.15 6.02
C LEU A 36 2.07 -9.20 5.13
N VAL A 37 2.35 -8.87 3.87
CA VAL A 37 3.03 -9.79 2.94
C VAL A 37 4.49 -9.98 3.37
N ALA A 38 5.18 -8.94 3.83
CA ALA A 38 6.53 -9.05 4.37
C ALA A 38 6.55 -9.96 5.61
N LEU A 39 5.65 -9.74 6.58
CA LEU A 39 5.52 -10.62 7.76
C LEU A 39 5.19 -12.06 7.40
N ALA A 40 4.25 -12.28 6.48
CA ALA A 40 3.90 -13.62 6.00
C ALA A 40 5.08 -14.29 5.29
N SER A 41 5.87 -13.52 4.52
CA SER A 41 7.05 -14.02 3.81
C SER A 41 8.10 -14.56 4.76
N VAL A 42 8.27 -13.96 5.95
CA VAL A 42 9.21 -14.47 6.96
C VAL A 42 8.88 -15.91 7.37
N ARG A 43 7.59 -16.27 7.41
CA ARG A 43 7.14 -17.62 7.80
C ARG A 43 7.10 -18.59 6.62
N ASP A 44 6.45 -18.20 5.54
CA ASP A 44 6.23 -19.06 4.38
C ASP A 44 5.90 -18.22 3.12
N HIS A 45 6.57 -18.55 2.02
CA HIS A 45 6.34 -17.93 0.73
C HIS A 45 4.91 -18.18 0.20
N ALA A 46 4.32 -19.35 0.47
CA ALA A 46 2.94 -19.63 0.05
C ALA A 46 1.93 -18.75 0.80
N ALA A 47 2.16 -18.49 2.09
CA ALA A 47 1.35 -17.59 2.90
C ALA A 47 1.41 -16.14 2.37
N ALA A 48 2.59 -15.66 1.99
CA ALA A 48 2.77 -14.33 1.39
C ALA A 48 1.93 -14.18 0.10
N ASN A 49 2.00 -15.17 -0.80
CA ASN A 49 1.23 -15.17 -2.04
C ASN A 49 -0.29 -15.25 -1.81
N ALA A 50 -0.73 -15.97 -0.77
CA ALA A 50 -2.14 -16.02 -0.39
C ALA A 50 -2.64 -14.67 0.13
N VAL A 51 -1.87 -13.98 0.96
CA VAL A 51 -2.19 -12.63 1.46
C VAL A 51 -2.24 -11.63 0.30
N ALA A 52 -1.27 -11.66 -0.60
CA ALA A 52 -1.22 -10.76 -1.76
C ALA A 52 -2.46 -10.94 -2.66
N ARG A 53 -2.76 -12.18 -3.05
CA ARG A 53 -3.95 -12.53 -3.86
C ARG A 53 -5.25 -12.10 -3.20
N ARG A 54 -5.43 -12.42 -1.91
CA ARG A 54 -6.66 -12.09 -1.16
C ARG A 54 -6.91 -10.58 -1.10
N ASN A 55 -5.85 -9.78 -1.12
CA ASN A 55 -5.93 -8.33 -1.08
C ASN A 55 -5.87 -7.66 -2.46
N GLY A 56 -5.80 -8.44 -3.53
CA GLY A 56 -5.78 -7.93 -4.91
C GLY A 56 -4.51 -7.14 -5.25
N VAL A 57 -3.37 -7.52 -4.66
CA VAL A 57 -2.07 -6.93 -4.97
C VAL A 57 -1.18 -7.96 -5.67
N THR A 58 -0.32 -7.47 -6.56
CA THR A 58 0.73 -8.27 -7.21
C THR A 58 2.01 -8.13 -6.41
N VAL A 59 2.69 -9.23 -6.14
CA VAL A 59 4.05 -9.19 -5.58
C VAL A 59 5.03 -9.04 -6.74
N GLU A 60 5.82 -7.97 -6.73
CA GLU A 60 6.80 -7.68 -7.79
C GLU A 60 8.17 -8.25 -7.45
N SER A 61 8.56 -8.17 -6.17
CA SER A 61 9.78 -8.79 -5.69
C SER A 61 9.66 -9.24 -4.23
N ILE A 62 10.37 -10.32 -3.90
CA ILE A 62 10.64 -10.77 -2.54
C ILE A 62 12.13 -11.03 -2.48
N GLU A 63 12.84 -10.23 -1.68
CA GLU A 63 14.28 -10.32 -1.49
C GLU A 63 14.58 -10.71 -0.06
N TRP A 64 15.46 -11.69 0.11
CA TRP A 64 15.93 -12.13 1.41
C TRP A 64 17.39 -11.71 1.59
N SER A 65 17.68 -10.99 2.67
CA SER A 65 19.02 -10.56 3.03
C SER A 65 19.17 -10.49 4.55
N ASP A 66 20.23 -11.09 5.10
CA ASP A 66 20.59 -11.01 6.54
C ASP A 66 19.45 -11.28 7.54
N GLY A 67 18.63 -12.31 7.26
CA GLY A 67 17.50 -12.71 8.10
C GLY A 67 16.29 -11.75 8.04
N GLN A 68 16.32 -10.80 7.11
CA GLN A 68 15.24 -9.88 6.79
C GLN A 68 14.72 -10.19 5.39
N VAL A 69 13.40 -10.04 5.24
CA VAL A 69 12.74 -10.10 3.94
C VAL A 69 12.25 -8.71 3.58
N THR A 70 12.53 -8.28 2.36
CA THR A 70 11.99 -7.06 1.77
C THR A 70 11.04 -7.48 0.66
N VAL A 71 9.83 -6.93 0.67
CA VAL A 71 8.80 -7.24 -0.31
C VAL A 71 8.35 -5.95 -0.97
N VAL A 72 8.20 -6.01 -2.29
CA VAL A 72 7.58 -4.94 -3.07
C VAL A 72 6.27 -5.46 -3.65
N VAL A 73 5.18 -4.75 -3.38
CA VAL A 73 3.84 -5.06 -3.89
C VAL A 73 3.30 -3.91 -4.71
N ARG A 74 2.48 -4.23 -5.71
CA ARG A 74 1.79 -3.26 -6.56
C ARG A 74 0.30 -3.52 -6.62
N ARG A 75 -0.48 -2.43 -6.56
CA ARG A 75 -1.92 -2.41 -6.81
C ARG A 75 -2.21 -1.30 -7.82
N GLY A 76 -2.54 -1.68 -9.05
CA GLY A 76 -2.72 -0.73 -10.14
C GLY A 76 -1.44 0.06 -10.40
N GLN A 77 -1.48 1.38 -10.14
CA GLN A 77 -0.36 2.33 -10.29
C GLN A 77 0.36 2.62 -8.96
N THR A 78 -0.10 2.06 -7.85
CA THR A 78 0.50 2.28 -6.52
C THR A 78 1.39 1.11 -6.15
N GLN A 79 2.62 1.44 -5.75
CA GLN A 79 3.62 0.48 -5.29
C GLN A 79 3.95 0.79 -3.83
N ALA A 80 4.24 -0.25 -3.05
CA ALA A 80 4.76 -0.12 -1.70
C ALA A 80 5.83 -1.18 -1.44
N ALA A 81 6.80 -0.81 -0.61
CA ALA A 81 7.84 -1.69 -0.13
C ALA A 81 7.73 -1.81 1.40
N ALA A 82 7.92 -3.02 1.90
CA ALA A 82 7.95 -3.30 3.32
C ALA A 82 9.04 -4.30 3.65
N SER A 83 9.51 -4.27 4.89
CA SER A 83 10.55 -5.18 5.35
C SER A 83 10.16 -5.81 6.68
N ALA A 84 10.43 -7.09 6.84
CA ALA A 84 10.18 -7.83 8.07
C ALA A 84 11.39 -8.69 8.44
N ARG A 85 11.65 -8.83 9.74
CA ARG A 85 12.72 -9.65 10.30
C ARG A 85 12.16 -10.48 11.45
N LEU A 86 12.58 -11.74 11.54
CA LEU A 86 12.23 -12.57 12.68
C LEU A 86 13.13 -12.19 13.87
N VAL A 87 12.53 -11.67 14.95
CA VAL A 87 13.25 -11.34 16.18
C VAL A 87 12.97 -12.46 17.20
N PRO A 88 13.97 -13.24 17.62
CA PRO A 88 13.78 -14.27 18.63
C PRO A 88 13.44 -13.60 19.97
N VAL A 89 12.32 -13.99 20.57
CA VAL A 89 11.96 -13.60 21.93
C VAL A 89 12.69 -14.55 22.89
N ARG A 90 13.54 -14.00 23.76
CA ARG A 90 14.24 -14.75 24.81
C ARG A 90 13.39 -14.89 26.06
#